data_AF-A0A7C1VN71-F1
#
_entry.id   AF-A0A7C1VN71-F1
#
_cell.length_a   1.000
_cell.length_b   1.000
_cell.length_c   1.000
_cell.angle_alpha   90.00
_cell.angle_beta   90.00
_cell.angle_gamma   90.00
#
_symmetry.space_group_name_H-M   'P 1'
#
loop_
_entity.id
_entity.type
_entity.pdbx_description
1 polymer ?
#
loop_
_entity_poly.entity_id
_entity_poly.type
_entity_poly.pdbx_seq_one_letter_code
_entity_poly.pdbx_strand_id
1 'polypeptide(L)'
;MTDQSLIHREIERRSQDIHRVRNPRDEDFELVWDGYIDVIPTKGTADLPTYKVDKYLKEMADLILREGQEEAVMKENKRRSDRGEQEMDKWQAQNVLEGRYAIEKGINNPEARVKLYKELYVGLVKEFGVEKIEKTQRNVTPTTHEQAMSEILGSRVPVEDSKPPLVSKEPSTPLEKMNQPQLRKVAKEKGIKTTNTDKKDELIAKIEQ
;
A
#
# COMPACT_ATOMS: atom_id res chain seq x y z
N MET A 1 13.94 -20.22 27.69
CA MET A 1 12.89 -20.86 26.87
C MET A 1 12.05 -19.80 26.13
N THR A 2 12.69 -18.92 25.35
CA THR A 2 12.02 -17.75 24.72
C THR A 2 12.20 -17.71 23.20
N ASP A 3 13.20 -18.41 22.67
CA ASP A 3 13.59 -18.31 21.26
C ASP A 3 12.59 -19.02 20.32
N GLN A 4 12.06 -20.17 20.73
CA GLN A 4 11.03 -20.88 19.96
C GLN A 4 9.75 -20.05 19.81
N SER A 5 9.37 -19.24 20.81
CA SER A 5 8.17 -18.39 20.73
C SER A 5 8.33 -17.26 19.71
N LEU A 6 9.52 -16.65 19.61
CA LEU A 6 9.78 -15.58 18.64
C LEU A 6 9.82 -16.12 17.20
N ILE A 7 10.42 -17.29 16.99
CA ILE A 7 10.46 -17.94 15.68
C ILE A 7 9.04 -18.32 15.21
N HIS A 8 8.22 -18.92 16.09
CA HIS A 8 6.84 -19.27 15.73
C HIS A 8 6.01 -18.04 15.37
N ARG A 9 6.16 -16.96 16.15
CA ARG A 9 5.48 -15.69 15.88
C ARG A 9 5.89 -15.08 14.54
N GLU A 10 7.17 -15.15 14.17
CA GLU A 10 7.64 -14.65 12.87
C GLU A 10 7.14 -15.53 11.71
N ILE A 11 7.05 -16.85 11.89
CA ILE A 11 6.46 -17.76 10.89
C ILE A 11 4.98 -17.45 10.69
N GLU A 12 4.22 -17.26 11.77
CA GLU A 12 2.81 -16.88 11.72
C GLU A 12 2.63 -15.51 11.03
N ARG A 13 3.48 -14.53 11.35
CA ARG A 13 3.47 -13.22 10.67
C ARG A 13 3.70 -13.38 9.17
N ARG A 14 4.77 -14.07 8.77
CA ARG A 14 5.11 -14.31 7.36
C ARG A 14 3.99 -15.01 6.62
N SER A 15 3.28 -15.94 7.27
CA SER A 15 2.17 -16.66 6.64
C SER A 15 1.03 -15.73 6.16
N GLN A 16 0.92 -14.53 6.76
CA GLN A 16 -0.10 -13.53 6.42
C GLN A 16 0.35 -12.57 5.33
N ASP A 17 1.62 -12.61 4.90
CA ASP A 17 2.12 -11.77 3.82
C ASP A 17 1.38 -12.10 2.52
N ILE A 18 1.05 -11.06 1.74
CA ILE A 18 0.27 -11.18 0.51
C ILE A 18 1.21 -11.06 -0.67
N HIS A 19 1.20 -12.08 -1.53
CA HIS A 19 2.02 -12.17 -2.71
C HIS A 19 1.14 -12.23 -3.96
N ARG A 20 1.66 -11.68 -5.05
CA ARG A 20 1.04 -11.77 -6.36
C ARG A 20 1.56 -12.97 -7.11
N VAL A 21 0.63 -13.76 -7.62
CA VAL A 21 0.90 -14.88 -8.53
C VAL A 21 0.25 -14.63 -9.88
N ARG A 22 0.79 -15.25 -10.92
CA ARG A 22 0.30 -15.18 -12.30
C ARG A 22 -0.21 -16.54 -12.74
N ASN A 23 -1.36 -16.55 -13.40
CA ASN A 23 -1.86 -17.72 -14.13
C ASN A 23 -1.50 -17.55 -15.63
N PRO A 24 -0.61 -18.38 -16.19
CA PRO A 24 -0.24 -18.28 -17.59
C PRO A 24 -1.24 -18.97 -18.54
N ARG A 25 -2.18 -19.77 -18.02
CA ARG A 25 -3.11 -20.59 -18.82
C ARG A 25 -4.25 -19.77 -19.41
N ASP A 26 -4.88 -20.34 -20.44
CA ASP A 26 -6.10 -19.85 -21.10
C ASP A 26 -7.40 -20.13 -20.32
N GLU A 27 -7.28 -20.75 -19.14
CA GLU A 27 -8.39 -21.12 -18.28
C GLU A 27 -8.20 -20.54 -16.87
N ASP A 28 -9.31 -20.25 -16.20
CA ASP A 28 -9.30 -19.88 -14.79
C ASP A 28 -8.81 -21.07 -13.95
N PHE A 29 -8.07 -20.79 -12.88
CA PHE A 29 -7.57 -21.80 -11.97
C PHE A 29 -8.25 -21.70 -10.62
N GLU A 30 -8.91 -22.76 -10.19
CA GLU A 30 -9.59 -22.84 -8.89
C GLU A 30 -8.66 -23.45 -7.84
N LEU A 31 -8.17 -22.61 -6.93
CA LEU A 31 -7.37 -23.04 -5.80
C LEU A 31 -8.27 -23.37 -4.61
N VAL A 32 -8.42 -24.66 -4.30
CA VAL A 32 -9.22 -25.11 -3.15
C VAL A 32 -8.36 -25.17 -1.89
N TRP A 33 -8.64 -24.39 -0.86
CA TRP A 33 -7.97 -24.46 0.44
C TRP A 33 -8.99 -24.53 1.57
N ASP A 34 -8.98 -25.63 2.33
CA ASP A 34 -9.87 -25.84 3.48
C ASP A 34 -11.37 -25.61 3.16
N GLY A 35 -11.80 -26.09 1.99
CA GLY A 35 -13.17 -25.93 1.49
C GLY A 35 -13.49 -24.58 0.86
N TYR A 36 -12.60 -23.58 0.97
CA TYR A 36 -12.71 -22.31 0.25
C TYR A 36 -12.09 -22.41 -1.12
N ILE A 37 -12.67 -21.72 -2.10
CA ILE A 37 -12.18 -21.70 -3.48
C ILE A 37 -11.74 -20.26 -3.80
N ASP A 38 -10.47 -20.08 -4.11
CA ASP A 38 -9.95 -18.85 -4.69
C ASP A 38 -9.78 -19.04 -6.20
N VAL A 39 -10.39 -18.17 -7.00
CA VAL A 39 -10.29 -18.22 -8.46
C VAL A 39 -9.20 -17.29 -8.94
N ILE A 40 -8.26 -17.83 -9.71
CA ILE A 40 -7.16 -17.08 -10.31
C ILE A 40 -7.45 -16.93 -11.80
N PRO A 41 -7.73 -15.70 -12.27
CA PRO A 41 -8.24 -15.49 -13.62
C PRO A 41 -7.23 -15.90 -14.70
N THR A 42 -7.74 -16.41 -15.82
CA THR A 42 -6.95 -16.75 -17.01
C THR A 42 -6.07 -15.58 -17.46
N LYS A 43 -4.80 -15.89 -17.80
CA LYS A 43 -3.78 -14.91 -18.22
C LYS A 43 -3.61 -13.71 -17.27
N GLY A 44 -4.12 -13.83 -16.05
CA GLY A 44 -4.22 -12.76 -15.08
C GLY A 44 -3.30 -12.97 -13.89
N THR A 45 -3.52 -12.16 -12.88
CA THR A 45 -2.82 -12.24 -11.61
C THR A 45 -3.80 -12.22 -10.45
N ALA A 46 -3.47 -12.90 -9.37
CA ALA A 46 -4.22 -12.87 -8.12
C ALA A 46 -3.26 -12.64 -6.95
N ASP A 47 -3.79 -12.00 -5.89
CA ASP A 47 -3.05 -11.71 -4.67
C ASP A 47 -3.47 -12.73 -3.60
N LEU A 48 -2.52 -13.55 -3.15
CA LEU A 48 -2.74 -14.68 -2.25
C LEU A 48 -1.81 -14.60 -1.02
N PRO A 49 -2.25 -15.10 0.15
CA PRO A 49 -1.38 -15.23 1.31
C PRO A 49 -0.31 -16.31 1.10
N THR A 50 0.84 -16.19 1.79
CA THR A 50 2.01 -17.07 1.59
C THR A 50 1.68 -18.56 1.62
N TYR A 51 0.82 -19.01 2.54
CA TYR A 51 0.46 -20.44 2.64
C TYR A 51 -0.34 -20.94 1.43
N LYS A 52 -1.13 -20.08 0.77
CA LYS A 52 -1.84 -20.41 -0.48
C LYS A 52 -0.92 -20.32 -1.69
N VAL A 53 0.06 -19.42 -1.65
CA VAL A 53 1.04 -19.24 -2.74
C VAL A 53 1.86 -20.51 -2.95
N ASP A 54 2.38 -21.11 -1.87
CA ASP A 54 3.16 -22.35 -1.98
C ASP A 54 2.34 -23.48 -2.63
N LYS A 55 1.08 -23.65 -2.19
CA LYS A 55 0.16 -24.60 -2.80
C LYS A 55 -0.08 -24.31 -4.27
N TYR A 56 -0.42 -23.06 -4.61
CA TYR A 56 -0.67 -22.64 -5.99
C TYR A 56 0.52 -22.93 -6.90
N LEU A 57 1.73 -22.53 -6.49
CA LEU A 57 2.94 -22.72 -7.28
C LEU A 57 3.19 -24.20 -7.56
N LYS A 58 3.01 -25.05 -6.54
CA LYS A 58 3.18 -26.50 -6.67
C LYS A 58 2.17 -27.10 -7.65
N GLU A 59 0.88 -26.84 -7.45
CA GLU A 59 -0.19 -27.41 -8.27
C GLU A 59 -0.14 -26.91 -9.72
N MET A 60 0.07 -25.61 -9.93
CA MET A 60 0.16 -25.02 -11.26
C MET A 60 1.40 -25.49 -12.02
N ALA A 61 2.56 -25.60 -11.35
CA ALA A 61 3.75 -26.14 -11.99
C ALA A 61 3.59 -27.62 -12.36
N ASP A 62 3.00 -28.43 -11.48
CA ASP A 62 2.75 -29.85 -11.74
C ASP A 62 1.78 -30.03 -12.93
N LEU A 63 0.78 -29.15 -13.04
CA LEU A 63 -0.15 -29.13 -14.15
C LEU A 63 0.56 -28.78 -15.47
N ILE A 64 1.32 -27.68 -15.52
CA ILE A 64 2.06 -27.26 -16.72
C ILE A 64 3.05 -28.34 -17.18
N LEU A 65 3.76 -28.97 -16.24
CA LEU A 65 4.73 -30.03 -16.57
C LEU A 65 4.04 -31.29 -17.09
N ARG A 66 2.85 -31.62 -16.58
CA ARG A 66 2.05 -32.74 -17.08
C ARG A 66 1.53 -32.48 -18.49
N GLU A 67 0.98 -31.29 -18.75
CA GLU A 67 0.55 -30.88 -20.09
C GLU A 67 1.72 -30.98 -21.08
N GLY A 68 2.90 -30.47 -20.73
CA GLY A 68 4.09 -30.55 -21.57
C GLY A 68 4.57 -31.99 -21.84
N GLN A 69 4.33 -32.92 -20.92
CA GLN A 69 4.62 -34.34 -21.10
C GLN A 69 3.61 -35.00 -22.04
N GLU A 70 2.32 -34.71 -21.88
CA GLU A 70 1.25 -35.20 -22.77
C GLU A 70 1.45 -34.68 -24.21
N GLU A 71 1.81 -33.41 -24.36
CA GLU A 71 2.17 -32.82 -25.66
C GLU A 71 3.37 -33.52 -26.32
N ALA A 72 4.39 -33.90 -25.53
CA ALA A 72 5.54 -34.63 -26.04
C ALA A 72 5.14 -36.03 -26.56
N VAL A 73 4.25 -36.73 -25.85
CA VAL A 73 3.69 -38.02 -26.28
C VAL A 73 2.89 -37.85 -27.57
N MET A 74 1.98 -36.87 -27.62
CA MET A 74 1.17 -36.58 -28.80
C MET A 74 2.03 -36.25 -30.03
N LYS A 75 3.08 -35.44 -29.83
CA LYS A 75 4.02 -35.06 -30.89
C LYS A 75 4.79 -36.27 -31.43
N GLU A 76 5.21 -37.18 -30.56
CA GLU A 76 5.91 -38.40 -30.98
C GLU A 76 4.97 -39.36 -31.71
N ASN A 77 3.73 -39.53 -31.25
CA ASN A 77 2.73 -40.34 -31.96
C ASN A 77 2.38 -39.76 -33.32
N LYS A 78 2.20 -38.44 -33.43
CA LYS A 78 2.01 -37.77 -34.72
C LYS A 78 3.19 -38.03 -35.66
N ARG A 79 4.43 -37.92 -35.18
CA ARG A 79 5.65 -38.22 -35.95
C ARG A 79 5.72 -39.68 -36.42
N ARG A 80 5.16 -40.63 -35.66
CA ARG A 80 5.06 -42.05 -36.05
C ARG A 80 3.98 -42.24 -37.12
N SER A 81 2.79 -41.68 -36.88
CA SER A 81 1.68 -41.71 -37.85
C SER A 81 2.08 -41.13 -39.20
N ASP A 82 2.78 -39.98 -39.22
CA ASP A 82 3.26 -39.34 -40.46
C ASP A 82 4.27 -40.21 -41.23
N ARG A 83 4.96 -41.14 -40.53
CA ARG A 83 5.88 -42.13 -41.12
C ARG A 83 5.19 -43.46 -41.46
N GLY A 84 3.89 -43.59 -41.19
CA GLY A 84 3.15 -44.85 -41.33
C GLY A 84 3.49 -45.90 -40.27
N GLU A 85 4.15 -45.50 -39.18
CA GLU A 85 4.42 -46.36 -38.03
C GLU A 85 3.20 -46.40 -37.09
N GLN A 86 3.02 -47.52 -36.39
CA GLN A 86 1.99 -47.64 -35.37
C GLN A 86 2.27 -46.69 -34.19
N GLU A 87 1.20 -46.13 -33.61
CA GLU A 87 1.27 -45.32 -32.39
C GLU A 87 1.96 -46.08 -31.25
N MET A 88 2.54 -45.34 -30.30
CA MET A 88 3.18 -45.95 -29.14
C MET A 88 2.18 -46.76 -28.32
N ASP A 89 2.59 -47.97 -27.94
CA ASP A 89 1.86 -48.72 -26.93
C ASP A 89 1.89 -47.98 -25.59
N LYS A 90 0.70 -47.88 -24.97
CA LYS A 90 0.46 -47.11 -23.75
C LYS A 90 1.26 -47.66 -22.56
N TRP A 91 1.49 -48.97 -22.51
CA TRP A 91 2.06 -49.62 -21.33
C TRP A 91 3.58 -49.75 -21.38
N GLN A 92 4.16 -49.94 -22.57
CA GLN A 92 5.60 -50.10 -22.70
C GLN A 92 6.28 -48.84 -23.25
N ALA A 93 5.99 -48.48 -24.49
CA ALA A 93 6.73 -47.44 -25.21
C ALA A 93 6.44 -46.04 -24.65
N GLN A 94 5.17 -45.75 -24.34
CA GLN A 94 4.77 -44.45 -23.79
C GLN A 94 5.35 -44.24 -22.38
N ASN A 95 5.26 -45.24 -21.48
CA ASN A 95 5.84 -45.16 -20.14
C ASN A 95 7.35 -44.89 -20.13
N VAL A 96 8.10 -45.46 -21.10
CA VAL A 96 9.54 -45.18 -21.22
C VAL A 96 9.81 -43.74 -21.63
N LEU A 97 9.03 -43.21 -22.59
CA LEU A 97 9.15 -41.82 -23.03
C LEU A 97 8.77 -40.84 -21.90
N GLU A 98 7.64 -41.10 -21.26
CA GLU A 98 7.13 -40.34 -20.12
C GLU A 98 8.11 -40.32 -18.95
N GLY A 99 8.64 -41.49 -18.59
CA GLY A 99 9.66 -41.60 -17.53
C GLY A 99 10.93 -40.82 -17.84
N ARG A 100 11.41 -40.87 -19.10
CA ARG A 100 12.56 -40.06 -19.53
C ARG A 100 12.26 -38.57 -19.46
N TYR A 101 11.10 -38.16 -19.99
CA TYR A 101 10.68 -36.76 -19.99
C TYR A 101 10.54 -36.22 -18.57
N ALA A 102 9.91 -36.99 -17.67
CA ALA A 102 9.72 -36.62 -16.27
C ALA A 102 11.02 -36.30 -15.55
N ILE A 103 12.11 -37.02 -15.85
CA ILE A 103 13.43 -36.83 -15.24
C ILE A 103 14.18 -35.65 -15.90
N GLU A 104 14.18 -35.56 -17.22
CA GLU A 104 14.99 -34.57 -17.94
C GLU A 104 14.33 -33.17 -17.94
N LYS A 105 13.01 -33.09 -18.07
CA LYS A 105 12.29 -31.83 -18.32
C LYS A 105 11.00 -31.68 -17.53
N GLY A 106 10.50 -32.75 -16.92
CA GLY A 106 9.20 -32.80 -16.29
C GLY A 106 9.25 -32.67 -14.77
N ILE A 107 8.30 -33.34 -14.12
CA ILE A 107 7.92 -33.16 -12.70
C ILE A 107 9.09 -33.43 -11.74
N ASN A 108 10.01 -34.33 -12.08
CA ASN A 108 11.13 -34.70 -11.21
C ASN A 108 12.37 -33.82 -11.39
N ASN A 109 12.38 -32.89 -12.36
CA ASN A 109 13.49 -31.97 -12.55
C ASN A 109 13.33 -30.73 -11.65
N PRO A 110 14.18 -30.53 -10.62
CA PRO A 110 14.08 -29.38 -9.73
C PRO A 110 14.37 -28.05 -10.45
N GLU A 111 15.24 -28.02 -11.46
CA GLU A 111 15.56 -26.80 -12.20
C GLU A 111 14.38 -26.33 -13.05
N ALA A 112 13.67 -27.26 -13.67
CA ALA A 112 12.45 -26.97 -14.43
C ALA A 112 11.38 -26.36 -13.53
N ARG A 113 11.17 -26.92 -12.32
CA ARG A 113 10.24 -26.38 -11.32
C ARG A 113 10.65 -24.99 -10.85
N VAL A 114 11.94 -24.78 -10.53
CA VAL A 114 12.42 -23.46 -10.10
C VAL A 114 12.22 -22.40 -11.19
N LYS A 115 12.43 -22.77 -12.46
CA LYS A 115 12.17 -21.86 -13.58
C LYS A 115 10.68 -21.50 -13.66
N LEU A 116 9.79 -22.48 -13.58
CA LEU A 116 8.34 -22.23 -13.57
C LEU A 116 7.91 -21.39 -12.37
N TYR A 117 8.43 -21.65 -11.17
CA TYR A 117 8.11 -20.86 -9.99
C TYR A 117 8.47 -19.38 -10.16
N LYS A 118 9.61 -19.08 -10.81
CA LYS A 118 9.99 -17.70 -11.14
C LYS A 118 9.05 -17.03 -12.14
N GLU A 119 8.45 -17.80 -13.04
CA GLU A 119 7.50 -17.28 -14.03
C GLU A 119 6.09 -17.09 -13.44
N LEU A 120 5.69 -17.97 -12.53
CA LEU A 120 4.40 -17.95 -11.84
C LEU A 120 4.36 -16.93 -10.68
N TYR A 121 5.49 -16.70 -10.00
CA TYR A 121 5.58 -15.78 -8.88
C TYR A 121 5.95 -14.37 -9.36
N VAL A 122 5.05 -13.40 -9.13
CA VAL A 122 5.26 -12.01 -9.54
C VAL A 122 6.00 -11.21 -8.47
N GLY A 123 5.62 -11.36 -7.20
CA GLY A 123 6.29 -10.65 -6.10
C GLY A 123 5.47 -10.48 -4.83
N LEU A 124 6.07 -9.85 -3.82
CA LEU A 124 5.42 -9.49 -2.56
C LEU A 124 4.63 -8.18 -2.74
N VAL A 125 3.33 -8.21 -2.44
CA VAL A 125 2.43 -7.05 -2.55
C VAL A 125 2.33 -6.31 -1.22
N LYS A 126 2.10 -7.06 -0.14
CA LYS A 126 1.92 -6.50 1.19
C LYS A 126 2.60 -7.37 2.22
N GLU A 127 3.39 -6.71 3.06
CA GLU A 127 4.08 -7.32 4.19
C GLU A 127 3.41 -6.85 5.47
N PHE A 128 3.03 -7.79 6.35
CA PHE A 128 2.35 -7.51 7.60
C PHE A 128 3.32 -7.55 8.78
N GLY A 129 3.08 -6.76 9.83
CA GLY A 129 3.86 -6.82 11.07
C GLY A 129 5.30 -6.29 10.99
N VAL A 130 5.72 -5.81 9.82
CA VAL A 130 6.86 -4.91 9.71
C VAL A 130 6.28 -3.50 9.72
N GLU A 131 6.54 -2.73 10.78
CA GLU A 131 6.28 -1.29 10.79
C GLU A 131 7.13 -0.66 9.68
N LYS A 132 6.58 -0.62 8.46
CA LYS A 132 7.06 0.31 7.47
C LYS A 132 6.73 1.66 8.06
N ILE A 133 7.76 2.36 8.56
CA ILE A 133 7.71 3.81 8.62
C ILE A 133 7.46 4.21 7.18
N GLU A 134 6.19 4.39 6.81
CA GLU A 134 5.85 5.00 5.55
C GLU A 134 6.61 6.31 5.60
N LYS A 135 7.69 6.42 4.82
CA LYS A 135 8.07 7.71 4.29
C LYS A 135 6.89 8.07 3.41
N THR A 136 5.82 8.56 4.04
CA THR A 136 4.82 9.35 3.35
C THR A 136 5.68 10.37 2.65
N GLN A 137 5.89 10.21 1.34
CA GLN A 137 6.24 11.34 0.52
C GLN A 137 5.00 12.21 0.64
N ARG A 138 4.96 13.00 1.71
CA ARG A 138 4.17 14.21 1.71
C ARG A 138 4.80 14.94 0.54
N ASN A 139 4.19 14.81 -0.63
CA ASN A 139 4.12 15.92 -1.54
C ASN A 139 3.42 16.99 -0.72
N VAL A 140 4.20 17.66 0.12
CA VAL A 140 3.85 18.94 0.68
C VAL A 140 3.77 19.79 -0.57
N THR A 141 2.58 19.88 -1.17
CA THR A 141 2.24 21.07 -1.93
C THR A 141 2.58 22.20 -0.98
N PRO A 142 3.64 22.98 -1.25
CA PRO A 142 4.09 24.02 -0.33
C PRO A 142 2.88 24.89 -0.07
N THR A 143 2.35 24.81 1.16
CA THR A 143 1.17 25.56 1.54
C THR A 143 1.66 26.98 1.77
N THR A 144 1.65 27.76 0.69
CA THR A 144 1.29 29.19 0.63
C THR A 144 1.93 30.18 1.61
N HIS A 145 2.93 29.80 2.41
CA HIS A 145 3.69 30.71 3.26
C HIS A 145 5.09 30.94 2.70
N GLU A 146 5.82 29.89 2.31
CA GLU A 146 7.16 30.05 1.70
C GLU A 146 7.10 30.67 0.31
N GLN A 147 6.10 30.31 -0.51
CA GLN A 147 5.86 30.96 -1.81
C GLN A 147 5.39 32.42 -1.63
N ALA A 148 4.50 32.69 -0.67
CA ALA A 148 4.09 34.05 -0.34
C ALA A 148 5.27 34.88 0.22
N MET A 149 6.16 34.27 1.01
CA MET A 149 7.36 34.93 1.51
C MET A 149 8.38 35.20 0.41
N SER A 150 8.59 34.28 -0.54
CA SER A 150 9.51 34.55 -1.66
C SER A 150 8.99 35.65 -2.57
N GLU A 151 7.68 35.75 -2.74
CA GLU A 151 7.04 36.81 -3.53
C GLU A 151 7.16 38.18 -2.84
N ILE A 152 6.90 38.24 -1.53
CA ILE A 152 7.05 39.47 -0.71
C ILE A 152 8.53 39.91 -0.58
N LEU A 153 9.47 38.96 -0.50
CA LEU A 153 10.90 39.26 -0.43
C LEU A 153 11.47 39.66 -1.80
N GLY A 154 10.92 39.12 -2.89
CA GLY A 154 11.29 39.44 -4.27
C GLY A 154 10.71 40.77 -4.78
N SER A 155 9.58 41.23 -4.22
CA SER A 155 8.92 42.48 -4.59
C SER A 155 9.40 43.72 -3.81
N ARG A 156 10.58 43.66 -3.17
CA ARG A 156 11.12 44.79 -2.41
C ARG A 156 11.55 45.92 -3.35
N VAL A 157 10.64 46.87 -3.58
CA VAL A 157 11.00 48.22 -3.99
C VAL A 157 11.77 48.86 -2.82
N PRO A 158 12.92 49.52 -3.05
CA PRO A 158 13.61 50.24 -1.99
C PRO A 158 12.65 51.24 -1.35
N VAL A 159 12.39 51.07 -0.07
CA VAL A 159 11.61 52.01 0.73
C VAL A 159 12.44 53.29 0.81
N GLU A 160 12.02 54.34 0.12
CA GLU A 160 12.51 55.70 0.41
C GLU A 160 12.35 55.95 1.90
N ASP A 161 13.37 56.56 2.53
CA ASP A 161 13.45 56.85 3.96
C ASP A 161 12.25 57.68 4.46
N SER A 162 11.13 57.01 4.68
CA SER A 162 10.01 57.56 5.42
C SER A 162 10.37 57.49 6.90
N LYS A 163 10.64 58.67 7.45
CA LYS A 163 10.82 58.99 8.88
C LYS A 163 10.26 57.91 9.84
N PRO A 164 11.04 57.49 10.85
CA PRO A 164 10.61 56.47 11.79
C PRO A 164 9.29 56.88 12.46
N PRO A 165 8.24 56.04 12.42
CA PRO A 165 7.08 56.25 13.27
C PRO A 165 7.52 56.05 14.73
N LEU A 166 7.20 57.07 15.53
CA LEU A 166 7.41 57.10 16.97
C LEU A 166 6.88 55.81 17.60
N VAL A 167 7.74 55.20 18.42
CA VAL A 167 7.44 54.15 19.40
C VAL A 167 6.12 54.49 20.12
N SER A 168 5.04 53.81 19.76
CA SER A 168 3.80 53.86 20.54
C SER A 168 4.01 52.95 21.75
N LYS A 169 4.25 53.60 22.88
CA LYS A 169 4.17 53.03 24.23
C LYS A 169 2.93 52.14 24.33
N GLU A 170 3.09 50.95 24.90
CA GLU A 170 1.99 50.25 25.54
C GLU A 170 1.44 51.13 26.68
N PRO A 171 0.11 51.25 26.80
CA PRO A 171 -0.52 51.37 28.10
C PRO A 171 -1.56 50.25 28.19
N SER A 172 -1.20 49.12 28.78
CA SER A 172 -2.21 48.12 29.14
C SER A 172 -2.94 48.59 30.39
N THR A 173 -3.90 49.51 30.23
CA THR A 173 -4.85 49.81 31.31
C THR A 173 -5.69 48.54 31.55
N PRO A 174 -5.87 48.12 32.82
CA PRO A 174 -6.60 46.89 33.16
C PRO A 174 -8.02 46.79 32.59
N LEU A 175 -8.61 47.93 32.21
CA LEU A 175 -9.97 48.07 31.66
C LEU A 175 -10.11 47.56 30.22
N GLU A 176 -9.09 47.72 29.37
CA GLU A 176 -9.14 47.24 27.98
C GLU A 176 -9.16 45.71 27.87
N LYS A 177 -8.65 45.01 28.90
CA LYS A 177 -8.64 43.55 28.98
C LYS A 177 -9.98 42.94 29.42
N MET A 178 -10.93 43.75 29.91
CA MET A 178 -12.22 43.26 30.39
C MET A 178 -13.23 43.08 29.25
N ASN A 179 -14.07 42.05 29.35
CA ASN A 179 -15.14 41.81 28.37
C ASN A 179 -16.33 42.77 28.61
N GLN A 180 -17.14 43.04 27.59
CA GLN A 180 -18.23 44.03 27.66
C GLN A 180 -19.21 43.81 28.85
N PRO A 181 -19.57 42.58 29.26
CA PRO A 181 -20.40 42.35 30.44
C PRO A 181 -19.71 42.74 31.75
N GLN A 182 -18.39 42.58 31.84
CA GLN A 182 -17.60 42.96 33.01
C GLN A 182 -17.51 44.48 33.14
N LEU A 183 -17.29 45.18 32.03
CA LEU A 183 -17.30 46.65 32.00
C LEU A 183 -18.65 47.24 32.43
N ARG A 184 -19.77 46.63 32.02
CA ARG A 184 -21.11 47.04 32.48
C ARG A 184 -21.29 46.86 33.99
N LYS A 185 -20.72 45.79 34.56
CA LYS A 185 -20.76 45.54 36.00
C LYS A 185 -19.96 46.60 36.76
N VAL A 186 -18.75 46.91 36.30
CA VAL A 186 -17.89 47.97 36.87
C VAL A 186 -18.56 49.35 36.75
N ALA A 187 -19.17 49.67 35.61
CA ALA A 187 -19.90 50.92 35.42
C ALA A 187 -21.11 51.05 36.38
N LYS A 188 -21.84 49.94 36.60
CA LYS A 188 -22.96 49.89 37.55
C LYS A 188 -22.49 50.07 39.00
N GLU A 189 -21.36 49.47 39.37
CA GLU A 189 -20.73 49.64 40.68
C GLU A 189 -20.29 51.10 40.91
N LYS A 190 -19.84 51.78 39.85
CA LYS A 190 -19.53 53.24 39.87
C LYS A 190 -20.76 54.15 39.74
N GLY A 191 -21.97 53.62 39.64
CA GLY A 191 -23.21 54.42 39.55
C GLY A 191 -23.47 55.06 38.18
N ILE A 192 -22.76 54.63 37.12
CA ILE A 192 -22.91 55.16 35.76
C ILE A 192 -24.04 54.43 35.03
N LYS A 193 -24.98 55.18 34.45
CA LYS A 193 -26.07 54.60 33.64
C LYS A 193 -25.52 54.14 32.28
N THR A 194 -25.55 52.84 32.02
CA THR A 194 -25.14 52.24 30.74
C THR A 194 -26.36 51.68 29.99
N THR A 195 -26.35 51.74 28.66
CA THR A 195 -27.42 51.17 27.81
C THR A 195 -26.93 49.90 27.11
N ASN A 196 -27.82 48.94 26.82
CA ASN A 196 -27.44 47.66 26.18
C ASN A 196 -26.80 47.84 24.79
N THR A 197 -26.91 49.02 24.19
CA THR A 197 -26.32 49.38 22.90
C THR A 197 -24.92 49.99 22.98
N ASP A 198 -24.44 50.37 24.17
CA ASP A 198 -23.11 51.00 24.36
C ASP A 198 -21.97 50.05 23.93
N LYS A 199 -21.07 50.53 23.06
CA LYS A 199 -19.89 49.78 22.61
C LYS A 199 -18.83 49.69 23.71
N LYS A 200 -17.90 48.74 23.59
CA LYS A 200 -16.83 48.49 24.58
C LYS A 200 -16.03 49.77 24.89
N ASP A 201 -15.64 50.51 23.86
CA ASP A 201 -14.80 51.70 24.01
C ASP A 201 -15.55 52.85 24.69
N GLU A 202 -16.86 52.99 24.41
CA GLU A 202 -17.73 53.96 25.06
C GLU A 202 -17.93 53.66 26.55
N LEU A 203 -17.99 52.37 26.91
CA LEU A 203 -18.06 51.94 28.30
C LEU A 203 -16.75 52.24 29.05
N ILE A 204 -15.59 52.04 28.42
CA ILE A 204 -14.29 52.37 29.02
C ILE A 204 -14.19 53.88 29.25
N ALA A 205 -14.53 54.69 28.24
CA ALA A 205 -14.50 56.14 28.34
C ALA A 205 -15.44 56.67 29.45
N LYS A 206 -16.64 56.09 29.61
CA LYS A 206 -17.57 56.45 30.69
C LYS A 206 -17.06 56.07 32.08
N ILE A 207 -16.26 55.00 32.21
CA ILE A 207 -15.72 54.52 33.49
C ILE A 207 -14.49 55.32 33.95
N GLU A 208 -13.76 55.93 33.01
CA GLU A 208 -12.58 56.76 33.26
C GLU A 208 -12.89 58.24 33.54
N GLN A 209 -14.11 58.70 33.22
CA GLN A 209 -14.66 59.99 33.66
C GLN A 209 -15.14 59.95 35.12
#